data_AF-A0A9D5N6T6-F1
#
_entry.id   AF-A0A9D5N6T6-F1
#
_cell.length_a   1.000
_cell.length_b   1.000
_cell.length_c   1.000
_cell.angle_alpha   90.00
_cell.angle_beta   90.00
_cell.angle_gamma   90.00
#
_symmetry.space_group_name_H-M   'P 1'
#
loop_
_entity.id
_entity.type
_entity.pdbx_description
1 polymer ?
#
loop_
_entity_poly.entity_id
_entity_poly.type
_entity_poly.pdbx_seq_one_letter_code
_entity_poly.pdbx_strand_id
1 'polypeptide(L)' 'MAVSRRMSTRPRRGRRYFRSGTVVDLKIRGGRVEVRVQGNRKLPNKVDIRISPLSVEKCQTIIERCGRKIKTID' A
#
# COMPACT_ATOMS: atom_id res chain seq x y z
N MET A 1 10.49 -1.10 25.07
CA MET A 1 11.18 -1.13 23.75
C MET A 1 10.31 -0.47 22.70
N ALA A 2 10.66 0.74 22.26
CA ALA A 2 9.92 1.44 21.22
C ALA A 2 10.25 0.82 19.85
N VAL A 3 9.29 0.13 19.24
CA VAL A 3 9.40 -0.23 17.83
C VAL A 3 9.11 1.05 17.04
N SER A 4 10.15 1.83 16.76
CA SER A 4 10.11 2.84 15.70
C SER A 4 9.91 2.09 14.40
N ARG A 5 8.64 1.90 13.99
CA ARG A 5 8.29 1.35 12.69
C ARG A 5 8.60 2.44 11.67
N ARG A 6 9.88 2.61 11.33
CA ARG A 6 10.29 3.36 10.13
C ARG A 6 9.45 2.79 8.99
N MET A 7 8.53 3.59 8.44
CA MET A 7 7.81 3.21 7.22
C MET A 7 8.87 2.77 6.21
N SER A 8 8.81 1.49 5.84
CA SER A 8 9.85 0.82 5.08
C SER A 8 10.11 1.57 3.78
N THR A 9 11.30 1.38 3.18
CA THR A 9 11.76 1.99 1.92
C THR A 9 10.85 1.79 0.70
N ARG A 10 9.68 1.14 0.87
CA ARG A 10 8.69 0.78 -0.14
C ARG A 10 8.10 1.98 -0.90
N PRO A 11 7.74 3.12 -0.28
CA PRO A 11 7.28 4.29 -1.02
C PRO A 11 8.37 4.87 -1.93
N ARG A 12 9.64 4.88 -1.48
CA ARG A 12 10.78 5.36 -2.29
C ARG A 12 11.01 4.48 -3.51
N ARG A 13 10.91 3.15 -3.37
CA ARG A 13 11.03 2.22 -4.50
C ARG A 13 9.87 2.34 -5.48
N GLY A 14 8.63 2.39 -4.97
CA GLY A 14 7.44 2.58 -5.81
C GLY A 14 7.53 3.86 -6.66
N ARG A 15 7.95 4.98 -6.07
CA ARG A 15 8.15 6.25 -6.78
C ARG A 15 9.23 6.15 -7.87
N ARG A 16 10.31 5.40 -7.61
CA ARG A 16 11.36 5.14 -8.61
C ARG A 16 10.79 4.37 -9.81
N TYR A 17 10.08 3.27 -9.57
CA TYR A 17 9.51 2.44 -10.63
C TYR A 17 8.48 3.17 -11.49
N PHE A 18 7.73 4.09 -10.89
CA PHE A 18 6.83 4.96 -11.64
C PHE A 18 7.62 5.94 -12.52
N ARG A 19 8.63 6.61 -11.96
CA ARG A 19 9.46 7.59 -12.71
C ARG A 19 10.31 6.97 -13.82
N SER A 20 10.75 5.72 -13.67
CA SER A 20 11.54 5.03 -14.69
C SER A 20 10.72 4.47 -15.84
N GLY A 21 9.39 4.67 -15.85
CA GLY A 21 8.51 4.11 -16.89
C GLY A 21 8.31 2.59 -16.78
N THR A 22 8.77 1.98 -15.69
CA THR A 22 8.61 0.53 -15.44
C THR A 22 7.14 0.20 -15.16
N VAL A 23 6.41 1.11 -14.52
CA VAL A 23 4.95 1.01 -14.36
C VAL A 23 4.28 1.71 -15.54
N VAL A 24 3.58 0.95 -16.37
CA VAL A 24 2.96 1.43 -17.62
C VAL A 24 1.52 1.87 -17.39
N ASP A 25 0.77 1.12 -16.58
CA ASP A 25 -0.62 1.42 -16.21
C ASP A 25 -0.82 1.03 -14.75
N LEU A 26 -1.53 1.85 -13.99
CA LEU A 26 -1.85 1.59 -12.58
C LEU A 26 -3.25 2.11 -12.28
N LYS A 27 -4.15 1.19 -11.92
CA LYS A 27 -5.54 1.48 -11.58
C LYS A 27 -5.84 0.98 -10.18
N ILE A 28 -6.26 1.89 -9.32
CA ILE A 28 -6.70 1.57 -7.97
C ILE A 28 -8.22 1.70 -7.94
N ARG A 29 -8.89 0.64 -7.51
CA ARG A 29 -10.33 0.57 -7.28
C ARG A 29 -10.59 0.09 -5.86
N GLY A 30 -11.84 0.15 -5.40
CA GLY A 30 -12.23 -0.37 -4.08
C GLY A 30 -11.81 -1.83 -3.93
N GLY A 31 -10.81 -2.08 -3.08
CA GLY A 31 -10.30 -3.44 -2.80
C GLY A 31 -9.52 -4.10 -3.95
N ARG A 32 -9.16 -3.39 -5.03
CA ARG A 32 -8.42 -3.99 -6.15
C ARG A 32 -7.38 -3.03 -6.73
N VAL A 33 -6.21 -3.55 -7.04
CA VAL A 33 -5.13 -2.83 -7.73
C VAL A 33 -4.74 -3.60 -8.97
N GLU A 34 -4.97 -2.99 -10.14
CA GLU A 34 -4.61 -3.54 -11.44
C GLU A 34 -3.42 -2.77 -11.98
N VAL A 35 -2.34 -3.47 -12.36
CA VAL A 35 -1.09 -2.84 -12.81
C VAL A 35 -0.57 -3.53 -14.06
N ARG A 36 -0.03 -2.74 -14.99
CA ARG A 36 0.84 -3.23 -16.08
C ARG A 36 2.26 -2.78 -15.82
N VAL A 37 3.18 -3.74 -15.81
CA VAL A 37 4.61 -3.48 -15.53
C VAL A 37 5.43 -3.96 -16.71
N GLN A 38 6.28 -3.08 -17.23
CA GLN A 38 7.25 -3.42 -18.25
C GLN A 38 8.49 -4.05 -17.60
N GLY A 39 8.77 -5.30 -17.93
CA GLY A 39 10.03 -5.97 -17.59
C GLY A 39 10.85 -6.23 -18.85
N ASN A 40 11.71 -7.24 -18.82
CA ASN A 40 12.51 -7.63 -19.98
C ASN A 40 11.70 -8.33 -21.09
N ARG A 41 10.40 -8.61 -20.87
CA ARG A 41 9.54 -9.27 -21.84
C ARG A 41 8.95 -8.27 -22.84
N LYS A 42 8.63 -8.74 -24.04
CA LYS A 42 8.05 -7.92 -25.12
C LYS A 42 6.70 -7.29 -24.75
N LEU A 43 5.87 -7.98 -23.97
CA LEU A 43 4.57 -7.47 -23.52
C LEU A 43 4.62 -7.14 -22.02
N PRO A 44 3.96 -6.04 -21.57
CA PRO A 44 3.84 -5.72 -20.17
C PRO A 44 3.17 -6.85 -19.38
N ASN A 45 3.75 -7.19 -18.24
CA ASN A 45 3.16 -8.16 -17.32
C ASN A 45 1.93 -7.55 -16.65
N LYS A 46 0.85 -8.34 -16.55
CA LYS A 46 -0.37 -7.97 -15.82
C LYS A 46 -0.25 -8.43 -14.38
N VAL A 47 -0.49 -7.53 -13.45
CA VAL A 47 -0.53 -7.81 -12.01
C VAL A 47 -1.89 -7.37 -11.48
N ASP A 48 -2.57 -8.26 -10.77
CA ASP A 48 -3.86 -8.01 -10.15
C ASP A 48 -3.78 -8.35 -8.66
N ILE A 49 -3.96 -7.34 -7.80
CA ILE A 49 -3.92 -7.49 -6.35
C ILE A 49 -5.32 -7.25 -5.83
N ARG A 50 -5.83 -8.23 -5.08
CA ARG A 50 -7.11 -8.12 -4.37
C ARG A 50 -6.86 -7.89 -2.89
N ILE A 51 -7.54 -6.88 -2.36
CA ILE A 51 -7.50 -6.50 -0.95
C ILE A 51 -8.88 -6.80 -0.38
N SER A 52 -8.97 -7.87 0.40
CA SER A 52 -10.20 -8.21 1.10
C SER A 52 -10.51 -7.17 2.18
N PRO A 53 -11.78 -6.82 2.38
CA PRO A 53 -12.16 -5.95 3.47
C PRO A 53 -11.82 -6.59 4.82
N LEU A 54 -11.56 -5.75 5.82
CA LEU A 54 -11.44 -6.19 7.20
C LEU A 54 -12.83 -6.56 7.72
N SER A 55 -12.90 -7.57 8.60
CA SER A 55 -14.14 -7.87 9.31
C SER A 55 -14.47 -6.76 10.29
N VAL A 56 -15.76 -6.60 10.61
CA VAL A 56 -16.24 -5.53 11.49
C VAL A 56 -15.59 -5.61 12.86
N GLU A 57 -15.40 -6.81 13.40
CA GLU A 57 -14.78 -7.04 14.71
C GLU A 57 -13.32 -6.60 14.73
N LYS A 58 -12.58 -6.86 13.64
CA LYS A 58 -11.19 -6.43 13.49
C LYS A 58 -11.09 -4.92 13.34
N CYS A 59 -12.01 -4.30 12.60
CA CYS A 59 -12.11 -2.84 12.50
C CYS A 59 -12.37 -2.21 13.87
N GLN A 60 -13.35 -2.72 14.61
CA GLN A 60 -13.69 -2.26 15.96
C GLN A 60 -12.48 -2.35 16.90
N THR A 61 -11.80 -3.50 16.90
CA THR A 61 -10.58 -3.74 17.69
C THR A 61 -9.48 -2.71 17.37
N ILE A 62 -9.29 -2.36 16.09
CA ILE A 62 -8.30 -1.37 15.67
C ILE A 62 -8.70 0.03 16.17
N ILE A 63 -9.97 0.41 16.01
CA ILE A 63 -10.51 1.71 16.45
C ILE A 63 -10.31 1.88 17.96
N GLU A 64 -10.67 0.88 18.76
CA GLU A 64 -10.50 0.90 20.22
C GLU A 64 -9.04 1.05 20.65
N ARG A 65 -8.12 0.38 19.94
CA ARG A 65 -6.68 0.48 20.22
C ARG A 65 -6.09 1.83 19.82
N CYS A 66 -6.56 2.41 18.71
CA CYS A 66 -6.05 3.67 18.18
C CYS A 66 -6.68 4.91 18.84
N GLY A 67 -7.92 4.81 19.33
CA GLY A 67 -8.67 5.95 19.89
C GLY A 67 -8.13 6.52 21.21
N ARG A 68 -7.17 5.86 21.87
CA ARG A 68 -6.73 6.23 23.23
C ARG A 68 -5.47 7.09 23.32
N LYS A 69 -4.87 7.50 22.19
CA LYS A 69 -3.64 8.32 22.23
C LYS A 69 -3.59 9.33 21.08
N ILE A 70 -4.29 10.45 21.25
CA ILE A 70 -3.84 11.71 20.68
C ILE A 70 -3.30 12.51 21.86
N LYS A 71 -2.00 12.37 22.14
CA LYS A 71 -1.33 13.37 22.98
C LYS A 71 -1.15 14.59 22.09
N THR A 72 -1.91 15.65 22.35
CA THR A 72 -1.58 16.98 21.84
C THR A 72 -0.13 17.25 22.21
N ILE A 73 0.69 17.54 21.19
CA ILE A 73 2.05 18.02 21.40
C ILE A 73 1.87 19.51 21.70
N ASP A 74 2.11 19.89 22.96
CA ASP A 74 2.34 21.28 23.37
C ASP A 74 3.71 21.76 22.84
#